data_AF-A0A6A8MA91-F1
#
_entry.id   AF-A0A6A8MA91-F1
#
_cell.length_a   1.000
_cell.length_b   1.000
_cell.length_c   1.000
_cell.angle_alpha   90.00
_cell.angle_beta   90.00
_cell.angle_gamma   90.00
#
_symmetry.space_group_name_H-M   'P 1'
#
loop_
_entity.id
_entity.type
_entity.pdbx_description
1 polymer ?
#
loop_
_entity_poly.entity_id
_entity_poly.type
_entity_poly.pdbx_seq_one_letter_code
_entity_poly.pdbx_strand_id
1 'polypeptide(L)'
;MAIARELAQKKYVFMLNRMAIQGMNSLKITEFFTEEDLYRIYDEAYYQLSEGLRILVKPWKEPRDVFLETWASQTYEPLEHMGRERTQVSDRGEMMGSKSEVLIGNTFNRRNIEYHYEKPLLLKKNKMFRPDFTLMNIYSRRELFWEHLGIVDNEHYASNAMKKLMIYEQNDIFINDRLILTYETANDPLNLRTINEIIDQIEYMLK
;
A
#
# COMPACT_ATOMS: atom_id res chain seq x y z
N MET A 1 -7.65 -12.81 -36.71
CA MET A 1 -7.10 -12.44 -35.38
C MET A 1 -5.79 -11.64 -35.44
N ALA A 2 -4.75 -12.04 -36.19
CA ALA A 2 -3.46 -11.34 -36.19
C ALA A 2 -3.54 -9.81 -36.43
N ILE A 3 -4.20 -9.38 -37.52
CA ILE A 3 -4.39 -7.95 -37.86
C ILE A 3 -5.13 -7.20 -36.73
N ALA A 4 -6.13 -7.81 -36.10
CA ALA A 4 -6.87 -7.18 -35.00
C ALA A 4 -5.98 -6.95 -33.76
N ARG A 5 -5.11 -7.91 -33.42
CA ARG A 5 -4.10 -7.74 -32.35
C ARG A 5 -3.08 -6.65 -32.70
N GLU A 6 -2.60 -6.61 -33.94
CA GLU A 6 -1.65 -5.60 -34.39
C GLU A 6 -2.24 -4.18 -34.34
N LEU A 7 -3.47 -4.00 -34.81
CA LEU A 7 -4.19 -2.71 -34.75
C LEU A 7 -4.49 -2.30 -33.30
N ALA A 8 -4.90 -3.25 -32.44
CA ALA A 8 -5.10 -3.00 -31.02
C ALA A 8 -3.79 -2.56 -30.34
N GLN A 9 -2.68 -3.25 -30.61
CA GLN A 9 -1.36 -2.92 -30.07
C GLN A 9 -0.89 -1.53 -30.54
N LYS A 10 -1.08 -1.20 -31.82
CA LYS A 10 -0.77 0.13 -32.36
C LYS A 10 -1.58 1.22 -31.66
N LYS A 11 -2.87 0.99 -31.40
CA LYS A 11 -3.72 1.92 -30.64
C LYS A 11 -3.23 2.09 -29.18
N TYR A 12 -2.90 0.99 -28.50
CA TYR A 12 -2.36 1.03 -27.14
C TYR A 12 -1.05 1.83 -27.06
N VAL A 13 -0.08 1.54 -27.93
CA VAL A 13 1.21 2.24 -27.98
C VAL A 13 1.03 3.73 -28.30
N PHE A 14 0.10 4.09 -29.19
CA PHE A 14 -0.23 5.49 -29.47
C PHE A 14 -0.83 6.21 -28.26
N MET A 15 -1.76 5.58 -27.53
CA MET A 15 -2.33 6.13 -26.30
C MET A 15 -1.28 6.30 -25.22
N LEU A 16 -0.42 5.30 -25.01
CA LEU A 16 0.67 5.34 -24.05
C LEU A 16 1.66 6.49 -24.34
N ASN A 17 2.08 6.62 -25.59
CA ASN A 17 2.99 7.70 -26.01
C ASN A 17 2.36 9.09 -25.80
N ARG A 18 1.09 9.26 -26.19
CA ARG A 18 0.33 10.50 -25.95
C ARG A 18 0.27 10.84 -24.46
N MET A 19 -0.06 9.86 -23.60
CA MET A 19 -0.15 10.07 -22.16
C MET A 19 1.20 10.39 -21.51
N ALA A 20 2.28 9.73 -21.94
CA ALA A 20 3.64 10.03 -21.49
C ALA A 20 4.01 11.49 -21.82
N ILE A 21 3.80 11.92 -23.07
CA ILE A 21 4.05 13.31 -23.49
C ILE A 21 3.17 14.30 -22.70
N GLN A 22 1.89 13.98 -22.48
CA GLN A 22 1.00 14.83 -21.68
C GLN A 22 1.44 14.93 -20.22
N GLY A 23 1.85 13.82 -19.59
CA GLY A 23 2.38 13.78 -18.23
C GLY A 23 3.64 14.64 -18.10
N MET A 24 4.63 14.40 -18.96
CA MET A 24 5.87 15.21 -19.03
C MET A 24 5.58 16.71 -19.15
N ASN A 25 4.66 17.10 -20.04
CA ASN A 25 4.29 18.51 -20.23
C ASN A 25 3.50 19.10 -19.06
N SER A 26 2.68 18.31 -18.36
CA SER A 26 1.84 18.79 -17.25
C SER A 26 2.62 19.11 -15.98
N LEU A 27 3.76 18.43 -15.74
CA LEU A 27 4.55 18.58 -14.52
C LEU A 27 5.40 19.87 -14.51
N LYS A 28 5.76 20.41 -15.69
CA LYS A 28 6.54 21.65 -15.92
C LYS A 28 7.93 21.79 -15.25
N ILE A 29 8.29 20.94 -14.29
CA ILE A 29 9.58 20.74 -13.62
C ILE A 29 9.55 19.28 -13.06
N THR A 30 10.62 18.50 -12.92
CA THR A 30 12.07 18.72 -13.09
C THR A 30 12.67 17.83 -14.20
N GLU A 31 13.94 17.41 -14.09
CA GLU A 31 14.71 16.70 -15.12
C GLU A 31 14.61 15.16 -15.05
N PHE A 32 13.88 14.59 -14.07
CA PHE A 32 13.84 13.14 -13.86
C PHE A 32 12.41 12.62 -13.70
N PHE A 33 12.10 11.58 -14.47
CA PHE A 33 10.86 10.81 -14.39
C PHE A 33 11.19 9.48 -13.71
N THR A 34 10.54 9.14 -12.60
CA THR A 34 10.78 7.85 -11.94
C THR A 34 9.97 6.73 -12.59
N GLU A 35 10.31 5.47 -12.34
CA GLU A 35 9.45 4.36 -12.79
C GLU A 35 8.10 4.34 -12.05
N GLU A 36 8.06 4.83 -10.80
CA GLU A 36 6.85 4.94 -9.99
C GLU A 36 5.83 5.89 -10.65
N ASP A 37 6.28 7.01 -11.22
CA ASP A 37 5.45 7.97 -11.96
C ASP A 37 4.82 7.39 -13.24
N LEU A 38 5.49 6.39 -13.85
CA LEU A 38 5.06 5.76 -15.10
C LEU A 38 3.97 4.71 -14.90
N TYR A 39 3.84 4.09 -13.72
CA TYR A 39 2.84 3.04 -13.49
C TYR A 39 1.41 3.52 -13.77
N ARG A 40 1.02 4.68 -13.21
CA ARG A 40 -0.26 5.32 -13.55
C ARG A 40 -0.45 5.56 -15.05
N ILE A 41 0.60 5.91 -15.80
CA ILE A 41 0.53 6.12 -17.26
C ILE A 41 0.34 4.79 -18.00
N TYR A 42 1.04 3.72 -17.60
CA TYR A 42 0.86 2.39 -18.18
C TYR A 42 -0.56 1.86 -17.95
N ASP A 43 -1.09 2.05 -16.74
CA ASP A 43 -2.42 1.61 -16.34
C ASP A 43 -3.52 2.44 -17.04
N GLU A 44 -3.47 3.78 -17.02
CA GLU A 44 -4.43 4.63 -17.75
C GLU A 44 -4.47 4.28 -19.25
N ALA A 45 -3.30 4.07 -19.88
CA ALA A 45 -3.22 3.67 -21.29
C ALA A 45 -3.85 2.30 -21.55
N TYR A 46 -3.85 1.41 -20.56
CA TYR A 46 -4.46 0.09 -20.67
C TYR A 46 -5.97 0.12 -20.40
N TYR A 47 -6.43 0.75 -19.30
CA TYR A 47 -7.84 0.77 -18.90
C TYR A 47 -8.72 1.71 -19.75
N GLN A 48 -8.15 2.68 -20.47
CA GLN A 48 -8.89 3.45 -21.48
C GLN A 48 -9.17 2.65 -22.77
N LEU A 49 -8.61 1.46 -22.93
CA LEU A 49 -9.04 0.52 -23.96
C LEU A 49 -10.33 -0.18 -23.52
N SER A 50 -11.27 -0.36 -24.47
CA SER A 50 -12.40 -1.26 -24.26
C SER A 50 -11.92 -2.67 -23.94
N GLU A 51 -12.68 -3.40 -23.13
CA GLU A 51 -12.35 -4.75 -22.67
C GLU A 51 -11.94 -5.71 -23.81
N GLY A 52 -12.70 -5.74 -24.90
CA GLY A 52 -12.36 -6.53 -26.08
C GLY A 52 -11.04 -6.16 -26.77
N LEU A 53 -10.53 -4.93 -26.59
CA LEU A 53 -9.20 -4.52 -27.02
C LEU A 53 -8.12 -4.88 -25.98
N ARG A 54 -8.42 -4.81 -24.68
CA ARG A 54 -7.49 -5.24 -23.60
C ARG A 54 -7.05 -6.70 -23.77
N ILE A 55 -7.97 -7.58 -24.18
CA ILE A 55 -7.70 -9.00 -24.50
C ILE A 55 -6.76 -9.19 -25.73
N LEU A 56 -6.64 -8.18 -26.59
CA LEU A 56 -5.88 -8.26 -27.85
C LEU A 56 -4.49 -7.62 -27.76
N VAL A 57 -4.17 -6.89 -26.68
CA VAL A 57 -2.88 -6.22 -26.50
C VAL A 57 -2.00 -6.94 -25.49
N LYS A 58 -0.68 -6.81 -25.67
CA LYS A 58 0.31 -7.06 -24.62
C LYS A 58 0.59 -5.73 -23.92
N PRO A 59 0.18 -5.53 -22.66
CA PRO A 59 0.47 -4.31 -21.93
C PRO A 59 1.98 -4.22 -21.62
N TRP A 60 2.50 -2.99 -21.47
CA TRP A 60 3.94 -2.75 -21.28
C TRP A 60 4.41 -3.11 -19.86
N LYS A 61 3.54 -2.91 -18.88
CA LYS A 61 3.64 -3.42 -17.50
C LYS A 61 2.40 -4.27 -17.21
N GLU A 62 2.51 -5.14 -16.22
CA GLU A 62 1.36 -5.84 -15.65
C GLU A 62 0.28 -4.84 -15.20
N PRO A 63 -1.00 -5.00 -15.57
CA PRO A 63 -2.07 -4.11 -15.12
C PRO A 63 -2.25 -4.10 -13.59
N ARG A 64 -2.71 -2.98 -13.03
CA ARG A 64 -2.81 -2.77 -11.56
C ARG A 64 -3.67 -3.80 -10.83
N ASP A 65 -4.71 -4.36 -11.44
CA ASP A 65 -5.52 -5.43 -10.85
C ASP A 65 -4.70 -6.72 -10.67
N VAL A 66 -4.09 -7.24 -11.73
CA VAL A 66 -3.22 -8.42 -11.71
C VAL A 66 -2.02 -8.21 -10.77
N PHE A 67 -1.45 -6.99 -10.75
CA PHE A 67 -0.36 -6.65 -9.84
C PHE A 67 -0.81 -6.65 -8.37
N LEU A 68 -1.98 -6.10 -8.06
CA LEU A 68 -2.54 -6.09 -6.71
C LEU A 68 -2.87 -7.52 -6.24
N GLU A 69 -3.52 -8.33 -7.08
CA GLU A 69 -3.77 -9.75 -6.80
C GLU A 69 -2.46 -10.50 -6.53
N THR A 70 -1.44 -10.30 -7.38
CA THR A 70 -0.11 -10.91 -7.21
C THR A 70 0.55 -10.47 -5.90
N TRP A 71 0.49 -9.18 -5.55
CA TRP A 71 1.02 -8.67 -4.30
C TRP A 71 0.24 -9.18 -3.08
N ALA A 72 -1.09 -9.22 -3.14
CA ALA A 72 -1.95 -9.72 -2.06
C ALA A 72 -1.77 -11.23 -1.83
N SER A 73 -1.42 -11.99 -2.87
CA SER A 73 -1.13 -13.43 -2.76
C SER A 73 0.23 -13.76 -2.11
N GLN A 74 1.07 -12.77 -1.79
CA GLN A 74 2.40 -13.00 -1.22
C GLN A 74 2.33 -13.60 0.18
N THR A 75 2.96 -14.76 0.35
CA THR A 75 3.20 -15.39 1.66
C THR A 75 4.55 -14.98 2.23
N TYR A 76 4.64 -14.96 3.56
CA TYR A 76 5.86 -14.65 4.29
C TYR A 76 5.88 -15.39 5.63
N GLU A 77 7.08 -15.62 6.16
CA GLU A 77 7.24 -16.25 7.47
C GLU A 77 6.53 -15.41 8.55
N PRO A 78 5.68 -16.01 9.40
CA PRO A 78 5.18 -15.36 10.60
C PRO A 78 6.33 -14.95 11.52
N LEU A 79 6.09 -13.98 12.40
CA LEU A 79 7.03 -13.72 13.50
C LEU A 79 6.89 -14.85 14.53
N GLU A 80 7.97 -15.58 14.83
CA GLU A 80 7.95 -16.59 15.90
C GLU A 80 7.56 -15.93 17.24
N HIS A 81 6.46 -16.40 17.84
CA HIS A 81 5.81 -15.80 19.00
C HIS A 81 6.57 -16.08 20.31
N MET A 82 7.74 -15.46 20.46
CA MET A 82 8.51 -15.44 21.71
C MET A 82 7.82 -14.58 22.79
N GLY A 83 6.70 -15.07 23.33
CA GLY A 83 6.15 -14.63 24.61
C GLY A 83 5.04 -13.55 24.61
N ARG A 84 4.32 -13.34 23.50
CA ARG A 84 3.07 -12.53 23.50
C ARG A 84 1.84 -13.39 23.31
N GLU A 85 0.92 -13.38 24.27
CA GLU A 85 -0.40 -14.03 24.16
C GLU A 85 -1.29 -13.29 23.16
N ARG A 86 -1.23 -13.67 21.88
CA ARG A 86 -2.20 -13.20 20.87
C ARG A 86 -3.53 -13.92 21.06
N THR A 87 -4.45 -13.25 21.73
CA THR A 87 -5.81 -13.74 22.01
C THR A 87 -6.88 -13.13 21.10
N GLN A 88 -6.51 -12.15 20.27
CA GLN A 88 -7.43 -11.43 19.39
C GLN A 88 -7.30 -11.95 17.96
N VAL A 89 -8.43 -12.20 17.29
CA VAL A 89 -8.49 -12.77 15.94
C VAL A 89 -9.26 -11.83 15.01
N SER A 90 -8.72 -11.55 13.82
CA SER A 90 -9.39 -10.72 12.79
C SER A 90 -10.50 -11.47 12.06
N ASP A 91 -11.33 -10.75 11.31
CA ASP A 91 -12.34 -11.33 10.41
C ASP A 91 -11.70 -12.20 9.30
N ARG A 92 -10.41 -11.99 9.00
CA ARG A 92 -9.60 -12.82 8.08
C ARG A 92 -8.95 -14.03 8.79
N GLY A 93 -9.15 -14.18 10.10
CA GLY A 93 -8.59 -15.28 10.90
C GLY A 93 -7.17 -15.05 11.43
N GLU A 94 -6.62 -13.83 11.31
CA GLU A 94 -5.26 -13.52 11.71
C GLU A 94 -5.17 -13.28 13.22
N MET A 95 -4.15 -13.83 13.88
CA MET A 95 -3.87 -13.57 15.29
C MET A 95 -3.10 -12.25 15.46
N MET A 96 -3.75 -11.24 16.03
CA MET A 96 -3.22 -9.88 16.17
C MET A 96 -2.78 -9.55 17.61
N GLY A 97 -1.93 -8.53 17.74
CA GLY A 97 -1.30 -8.12 18.99
C GLY A 97 -2.19 -7.28 19.92
N SER A 98 -3.21 -6.61 19.37
CA SER A 98 -4.11 -5.74 20.12
C SER A 98 -5.53 -5.72 19.55
N LYS A 99 -6.48 -5.21 20.35
CA LYS A 99 -7.86 -4.96 19.89
C LYS A 99 -7.92 -3.86 18.83
N SER A 100 -7.05 -2.87 18.93
CA SER A 100 -6.94 -1.74 18.01
C SER A 100 -6.42 -2.20 16.64
N GLU A 101 -5.46 -3.14 16.59
CA GLU A 101 -5.08 -3.85 15.35
C GLU A 101 -6.26 -4.61 14.73
N VAL A 102 -7.00 -5.43 15.50
CA VAL A 102 -8.19 -6.13 14.97
C VAL A 102 -9.22 -5.14 14.42
N LEU A 103 -9.42 -4.00 15.09
CA LEU A 103 -10.32 -2.96 14.60
C LEU A 103 -9.87 -2.36 13.26
N ILE A 104 -8.57 -2.15 13.07
CA ILE A 104 -7.96 -1.67 11.83
C ILE A 104 -8.11 -2.75 10.72
N GLY A 105 -7.63 -3.97 10.95
CA GLY A 105 -7.67 -5.07 9.97
C GLY A 105 -9.09 -5.45 9.54
N ASN A 106 -10.04 -5.48 10.48
CA ASN A 106 -11.45 -5.68 10.16
C ASN A 106 -12.05 -4.50 9.39
N THR A 107 -11.51 -3.28 9.55
CA THR A 107 -11.96 -2.12 8.75
C THR A 107 -11.43 -2.18 7.32
N PHE A 108 -10.15 -2.56 7.12
CA PHE A 108 -9.62 -2.83 5.79
C PHE A 108 -10.42 -3.93 5.07
N ASN A 109 -10.69 -5.04 5.77
CA ASN A 109 -11.48 -6.15 5.23
C ASN A 109 -12.89 -5.69 4.81
N ARG A 110 -13.61 -4.95 5.68
CA ARG A 110 -14.94 -4.38 5.36
C ARG A 110 -14.92 -3.33 4.23
N ARG A 111 -13.78 -2.69 3.97
CA ARG A 111 -13.58 -1.70 2.89
C ARG A 111 -13.08 -2.34 1.58
N ASN A 112 -12.83 -3.65 1.55
CA ASN A 112 -12.15 -4.37 0.46
C ASN A 112 -10.77 -3.77 0.12
N ILE A 113 -10.01 -3.40 1.15
CA ILE A 113 -8.63 -2.93 1.03
C ILE A 113 -7.71 -4.12 1.28
N GLU A 114 -6.81 -4.41 0.34
CA GLU A 114 -5.81 -5.45 0.55
C GLU A 114 -4.64 -4.98 1.42
N TYR A 115 -4.25 -5.86 2.34
CA TYR A 115 -3.21 -5.60 3.33
C TYR A 115 -2.48 -6.90 3.70
N HIS A 116 -1.26 -6.72 4.22
CA HIS A 116 -0.48 -7.76 4.88
C HIS A 116 -0.20 -7.37 6.32
N TYR A 117 -0.61 -8.19 7.28
CA TYR A 117 -0.38 -7.98 8.71
C TYR A 117 1.04 -8.42 9.14
N GLU A 118 1.80 -7.57 9.82
CA GLU A 118 3.18 -7.82 10.25
C GLU A 118 4.14 -8.30 9.15
N LYS A 119 3.97 -7.81 7.91
CA LYS A 119 4.84 -8.18 6.78
C LYS A 119 6.32 -7.85 7.08
N PRO A 120 7.26 -8.78 6.86
CA PRO A 120 8.67 -8.50 7.07
C PRO A 120 9.21 -7.47 6.06
N LEU A 121 9.68 -6.35 6.60
CA LEU A 121 10.28 -5.22 5.89
C LEU A 121 11.79 -5.21 6.11
N LEU A 122 12.57 -5.34 5.03
CA LEU A 122 14.02 -5.26 5.08
C LEU A 122 14.48 -3.80 5.08
N LEU A 123 14.99 -3.34 6.21
CA LEU A 123 15.55 -2.00 6.39
C LEU A 123 17.04 -1.94 6.01
N LYS A 124 17.54 -0.71 5.82
CA LYS A 124 18.98 -0.41 5.65
C LYS A 124 19.79 -1.10 6.75
N LYS A 125 21.01 -1.53 6.39
CA LYS A 125 21.91 -2.35 7.25
C LYS A 125 21.34 -3.74 7.58
N ASN A 126 20.52 -4.30 6.68
CA ASN A 126 19.94 -5.65 6.74
C ASN A 126 19.20 -5.95 8.06
N LYS A 127 18.49 -4.97 8.61
CA LYS A 127 17.63 -5.18 9.78
C LYS A 127 16.23 -5.56 9.32
N MET A 128 15.70 -6.65 9.86
CA MET A 128 14.29 -6.99 9.67
C MET A 128 13.43 -6.15 10.63
N PHE A 129 12.37 -5.57 10.10
CA PHE A 129 11.33 -4.87 10.85
C PHE A 129 9.95 -5.38 10.42
N ARG A 130 8.92 -5.16 11.24
CA ARG A 130 7.53 -5.53 10.91
C ARG A 130 6.62 -4.36 11.28
N PRO A 131 6.17 -3.56 10.29
CA PRO A 131 5.03 -2.66 10.44
C PRO A 131 3.79 -3.44 10.87
N ASP A 132 2.86 -2.82 11.61
CA ASP A 132 1.65 -3.54 12.02
C ASP A 132 0.83 -3.96 10.77
N PHE A 133 0.66 -3.06 9.79
CA PHE A 133 0.10 -3.40 8.48
C PHE A 133 0.92 -2.81 7.33
N THR A 134 0.99 -3.55 6.22
CA THR A 134 1.49 -3.06 4.93
C THR A 134 0.34 -3.04 3.92
N LEU A 135 0.14 -1.89 3.28
CA LEU A 135 -0.85 -1.63 2.22
C LEU A 135 -0.11 -1.38 0.89
N MET A 136 -0.82 -1.43 -0.24
CA MET A 136 -0.26 -1.13 -1.56
C MET A 136 -0.88 0.12 -2.18
N ASN A 137 -0.05 1.11 -2.54
CA ASN A 137 -0.47 2.16 -3.45
C ASN A 137 -0.45 1.61 -4.88
N ILE A 138 -1.61 1.35 -5.48
CA ILE A 138 -1.70 0.67 -6.79
C ILE A 138 -1.19 1.52 -7.95
N TYR A 139 -1.11 2.84 -7.79
CA TYR A 139 -0.74 3.79 -8.86
C TYR A 139 0.77 4.02 -8.94
N SER A 140 1.49 3.99 -7.80
CA SER A 140 2.95 4.09 -7.73
C SER A 140 3.64 2.74 -7.50
N ARG A 141 2.88 1.70 -7.13
CA ARG A 141 3.34 0.36 -6.73
C ARG A 141 4.26 0.37 -5.50
N ARG A 142 4.14 1.42 -4.68
CA ARG A 142 4.86 1.58 -3.40
C ARG A 142 4.03 0.99 -2.26
N GLU A 143 4.70 0.24 -1.41
CA GLU A 143 4.10 -0.17 -0.13
C GLU A 143 3.98 1.02 0.81
N LEU A 144 2.78 1.19 1.37
CA LEU A 144 2.48 2.09 2.47
C LEU A 144 2.44 1.28 3.77
N PHE A 145 2.85 1.87 4.88
CA PHE A 145 2.94 1.22 6.18
C PHE A 145 1.97 1.91 7.13
N TRP A 146 1.06 1.14 7.74
CA TRP A 146 0.17 1.64 8.78
C TRP A 146 0.62 1.09 10.12
N GLU A 147 0.96 2.00 11.03
CA GLU A 147 1.48 1.71 12.35
C GLU A 147 0.49 2.19 13.42
N HIS A 148 0.26 1.37 14.43
CA HIS A 148 -0.55 1.70 15.59
C HIS A 148 0.31 1.83 16.85
N LEU A 149 0.49 3.08 17.30
CA LEU A 149 1.18 3.40 18.53
C LEU A 149 0.17 3.36 19.69
N GLY A 150 0.01 2.18 20.30
CA GLY A 150 -0.87 2.02 21.47
C GLY A 150 -0.45 2.90 22.67
N ILE A 151 -1.41 3.20 23.56
CA ILE A 151 -1.31 3.92 24.86
C ILE A 151 -0.05 4.82 24.99
N VAL A 152 -0.04 5.94 24.27
CA VAL A 152 1.11 6.86 24.19
C VAL A 152 1.28 7.77 25.42
N ASP A 153 0.29 7.80 26.32
CA ASP A 153 0.37 8.46 27.63
C ASP A 153 1.14 7.63 28.68
N ASN A 154 1.52 6.39 28.36
CA ASN A 154 2.46 5.62 29.17
C ASN A 154 3.91 5.81 28.68
N GLU A 155 4.79 6.32 29.55
CA GLU A 155 6.20 6.65 29.22
C GLU A 155 6.98 5.50 28.55
N HIS A 156 6.73 4.25 28.95
CA HIS A 156 7.42 3.09 28.37
C HIS A 156 6.98 2.82 26.93
N TYR A 157 5.67 2.88 26.67
CA TYR A 157 5.11 2.73 25.34
C TYR A 157 5.50 3.90 24.44
N ALA A 158 5.44 5.14 24.94
CA ALA A 158 5.91 6.34 24.25
C ALA A 158 7.39 6.24 23.83
N SER A 159 8.28 5.79 24.74
CA SER A 159 9.70 5.60 24.43
C SER A 159 9.92 4.57 23.31
N ASN A 160 9.12 3.50 23.28
CA ASN A 160 9.22 2.46 22.24
C ASN A 160 8.59 2.92 20.91
N ALA A 161 7.49 3.66 20.95
CA ALA A 161 6.88 4.30 19.79
C ALA A 161 7.87 5.27 19.11
N MET A 162 8.52 6.16 19.87
CA MET A 162 9.53 7.08 19.34
C MET A 162 10.71 6.33 18.69
N LYS A 163 11.17 5.22 19.27
CA LYS A 163 12.20 4.37 18.64
C LYS A 163 11.74 3.78 17.30
N LYS A 164 10.48 3.33 17.19
CA LYS A 164 9.90 2.85 15.92
C LYS A 164 9.89 3.98 14.87
N LEU A 165 9.44 5.18 15.23
CA LEU A 165 9.44 6.34 14.33
C LEU A 165 10.84 6.71 13.84
N MET A 166 11.83 6.80 14.74
CA MET A 166 13.22 7.04 14.36
C MET A 166 13.79 5.95 13.43
N ILE A 167 13.33 4.69 13.58
CA ILE A 167 13.71 3.60 12.67
C ILE A 167 13.11 3.83 11.28
N TYR A 168 11.84 4.23 11.17
CA TYR A 168 11.22 4.56 9.89
C TYR A 168 11.93 5.73 9.18
N GLU A 169 12.17 6.84 9.88
CA GLU A 169 12.85 8.03 9.32
C GLU A 169 14.27 7.72 8.82
N GLN A 170 15.04 6.92 9.56
CA GLN A 170 16.38 6.48 9.15
C GLN A 170 16.37 5.65 7.85
N ASN A 171 15.22 5.10 7.48
CA ASN A 171 15.00 4.25 6.31
C ASN A 171 14.21 4.94 5.19
N ASP A 172 14.14 6.28 5.21
CA ASP A 172 13.44 7.11 4.23
C ASP A 172 11.93 6.81 4.14
N ILE A 173 11.35 6.35 5.26
CA ILE A 173 9.91 6.10 5.41
C ILE A 173 9.35 7.20 6.31
N PHE A 174 8.70 8.18 5.68
CA PHE A 174 8.22 9.39 6.37
C PHE A 174 6.69 9.41 6.51
N ILE A 175 6.24 10.05 7.59
CA ILE A 175 4.83 10.35 7.85
C ILE A 175 4.27 11.18 6.68
N ASN A 176 3.07 10.85 6.20
CA ASN A 176 2.40 11.46 5.04
C ASN A 176 3.07 11.22 3.66
N ASP A 177 4.14 10.42 3.56
CA ASP A 177 4.63 9.84 2.29
C ASP A 177 4.27 8.35 2.24
N ARG A 178 4.88 7.56 3.12
CA ARG A 178 4.70 6.10 3.19
C ARG A 178 4.28 5.59 4.55
N LEU A 179 4.31 6.41 5.59
CA LEU A 179 3.92 6.03 6.95
C LEU A 179 2.60 6.71 7.33
N ILE A 180 1.62 5.87 7.68
CA ILE A 180 0.34 6.26 8.26
C ILE A 180 0.41 5.89 9.73
N LEU A 181 0.13 6.85 10.61
CA LEU A 181 0.14 6.63 12.05
C LEU A 181 -1.27 6.70 12.61
N THR A 182 -1.58 5.74 13.48
CA THR A 182 -2.67 5.84 14.45
C THR A 182 -2.08 5.72 15.85
N TYR A 183 -2.71 6.36 16.82
CA TYR A 183 -2.29 6.29 18.21
C TYR A 183 -3.50 6.47 19.12
N GLU A 184 -3.36 6.06 20.37
CA GLU A 184 -4.41 6.15 21.39
C GLU A 184 -3.83 6.46 22.76
N THR A 185 -4.67 6.95 23.67
CA THR A 185 -4.33 7.13 25.09
C THR A 185 -5.27 6.29 25.95
N ALA A 186 -4.98 6.12 27.24
CA ALA A 186 -5.88 5.40 28.14
C ALA A 186 -7.29 6.03 28.24
N ASN A 187 -7.43 7.33 27.95
CA ASN A 187 -8.70 8.07 28.01
C ASN A 187 -9.35 8.33 26.64
N ASP A 188 -8.59 8.19 25.54
CA ASP A 188 -9.05 8.38 24.16
C ASP A 188 -8.58 7.19 23.31
N PRO A 189 -9.36 6.08 23.29
CA PRO A 189 -9.01 4.85 22.58
C PRO A 189 -9.25 4.98 21.07
N LEU A 190 -8.50 4.22 20.26
CA LEU A 190 -8.70 4.20 18.81
C LEU A 190 -10.11 3.71 18.48
N ASN A 191 -10.81 4.47 17.65
CA ASN A 191 -12.19 4.21 17.31
C ASN A 191 -12.40 4.14 15.78
N LEU A 192 -13.52 3.54 15.37
CA LEU A 192 -13.85 3.35 13.95
C LEU A 192 -13.94 4.65 13.17
N ARG A 193 -14.34 5.76 13.78
CA ARG A 193 -14.47 7.04 13.07
C ARG A 193 -13.10 7.52 12.58
N THR A 194 -12.12 7.57 13.47
CA THR A 194 -10.74 7.95 13.14
C THR A 194 -10.14 7.05 12.06
N ILE A 195 -10.33 5.72 12.16
CA ILE A 195 -9.83 4.77 11.15
C ILE A 195 -10.47 5.03 9.78
N ASN A 196 -11.80 5.24 9.73
CA ASN A 196 -12.48 5.54 8.47
C ASN A 196 -12.06 6.91 7.90
N GLU A 197 -11.94 7.95 8.72
CA GLU A 197 -11.52 9.29 8.28
C GLU A 197 -10.09 9.28 7.68
N ILE A 198 -9.19 8.43 8.18
CA ILE A 198 -7.86 8.22 7.58
C ILE A 198 -7.96 7.41 6.29
N ILE A 199 -8.73 6.30 6.28
CA ILE A 199 -8.95 5.49 5.07
C ILE A 199 -9.53 6.34 3.94
N ASP A 200 -10.56 7.15 4.21
CA ASP A 200 -11.23 7.99 3.21
C ASP A 200 -10.26 9.02 2.57
N GLN A 201 -9.21 9.45 3.27
CA GLN A 201 -8.16 10.32 2.72
C GLN A 201 -7.20 9.61 1.77
N ILE A 202 -6.89 8.33 2.03
CA ILE A 202 -5.92 7.54 1.25
C ILE A 202 -6.59 6.55 0.28
N GLU A 203 -7.91 6.42 0.31
CA GLU A 203 -8.66 5.36 -0.40
C GLU A 203 -8.36 5.37 -1.90
N TYR A 204 -8.20 6.56 -2.48
CA TYR A 204 -7.84 6.78 -3.89
C TYR A 204 -6.47 6.22 -4.29
N MET A 205 -5.61 5.86 -3.34
CA MET A 205 -4.34 5.19 -3.60
C MET A 205 -4.47 3.66 -3.60
N LEU A 206 -5.51 3.13 -2.95
CA LEU A 206 -5.65 1.71 -2.60
C LEU A 206 -6.59 0.95 -3.56
N LYS A 207 -7.42 1.67 -4.33
CA LYS A 207 -8.38 1.12 -5.32
C LYS A 207 -8.60 2.06 -6.52
#